data_AF-A0A1G3ALK7-F1
#
_entry.id   AF-A0A1G3ALK7-F1
#
_cell.length_a   1.000
_cell.length_b   1.000
_cell.length_c   1.000
_cell.angle_alpha   90.00
_cell.angle_beta   90.00
_cell.angle_gamma   90.00
#
_symmetry.space_group_name_H-M   'P 1'
#
loop_
_entity.id
_entity.type
_entity.pdbx_description
1 polymer ?
#
loop_
_entity_poly.entity_id
_entity_poly.type
_entity_poly.pdbx_seq_one_letter_code
_entity_poly.pdbx_strand_id
1 'polypeptide(L)' 'MQSEEITEKDRAKAKQCLECPLCKRAREKQKGLVFWFVKKLESGLCPACKAYEKVYQRKSHEPIPKSGGTNNSGQ' A
#
# COMPACT_ATOMS: atom_id res chain seq x y z
N MET A 1 -27.48 -3.98 2.17
CA MET A 1 -26.14 -4.50 2.53
C MET A 1 -25.35 -4.61 1.24
N GLN A 2 -24.40 -3.71 0.98
CA GLN A 2 -23.47 -3.86 -0.15
C GLN A 2 -22.30 -4.68 0.36
N SER A 3 -22.44 -6.01 0.28
CA SER A 3 -21.28 -6.90 0.29
C SER A 3 -20.44 -6.50 -0.90
N GLU A 4 -19.38 -5.72 -0.65
CA GLU A 4 -18.41 -5.33 -1.66
C GLU A 4 -17.65 -6.57 -2.12
N GLU A 5 -18.30 -7.39 -2.94
CA GLU A 5 -17.70 -8.59 -3.53
C GLU A 5 -16.48 -8.16 -4.32
N ILE A 6 -15.33 -8.64 -3.86
CA ILE A 6 -14.04 -8.31 -4.44
C ILE A 6 -13.99 -8.97 -5.81
N THR A 7 -14.10 -8.16 -6.86
CA THR A 7 -14.11 -8.66 -8.23
C THR A 7 -12.71 -9.05 -8.70
N GLU A 8 -12.61 -9.88 -9.74
CA GLU A 8 -11.32 -10.20 -10.37
C GLU A 8 -10.58 -8.95 -10.87
N LYS A 9 -11.32 -7.91 -11.28
CA LYS A 9 -10.76 -6.60 -11.65
C LYS A 9 -10.09 -5.92 -10.45
N ASP A 10 -10.72 -5.94 -9.27
CA ASP A 10 -10.11 -5.40 -8.05
C ASP A 10 -8.83 -6.16 -7.69
N ARG A 11 -8.85 -7.49 -7.79
CA ARG A 11 -7.67 -8.34 -7.54
C ARG A 11 -6.53 -8.05 -8.52
N ALA A 12 -6.80 -7.93 -9.81
CA ALA A 12 -5.81 -7.59 -10.82
C ALA A 12 -5.19 -6.20 -10.56
N LYS A 13 -6.03 -5.23 -10.19
CA LYS A 13 -5.58 -3.86 -9.90
C LYS A 13 -4.77 -3.79 -8.60
N ALA A 14 -5.13 -4.59 -7.60
CA ALA A 14 -4.36 -4.72 -6.37
C ALA A 14 -2.99 -5.38 -6.62
N LYS A 15 -2.90 -6.38 -7.52
CA LYS A 15 -1.61 -6.93 -7.98
C LYS A 15 -0.75 -5.87 -8.66
N GLN A 16 -1.35 -5.05 -9.52
CA GLN A 16 -0.64 -3.94 -10.16
C GLN A 16 -0.12 -2.90 -9.14
N CYS A 17 -0.80 -2.72 -8.00
CA CYS A 17 -0.29 -1.90 -6.90
C CYS A 17 1.00 -2.47 -6.28
N LEU A 18 1.17 -3.79 -6.23
CA LEU A 18 2.39 -4.44 -5.74
C LEU A 18 3.57 -4.26 -6.70
N GLU A 19 3.29 -4.20 -8.00
CA GLU A 19 4.30 -3.95 -9.04
C GLU A 19 4.66 -2.47 -9.18
N CYS A 20 3.89 -1.56 -8.56
CA CYS A 20 4.16 -0.13 -8.62
C CYS A 20 5.50 0.20 -7.91
N PRO A 21 6.50 0.74 -8.64
CA PRO A 21 7.80 1.03 -8.06
C PRO A 21 7.74 2.13 -7.00
N LEU A 22 6.75 3.04 -7.07
CA LEU A 22 6.53 4.08 -6.06
C LEU A 22 6.00 3.49 -4.76
N CYS A 23 4.93 2.69 -4.83
CA CYS A 23 4.35 2.03 -3.65
C CYS A 23 5.37 1.06 -3.03
N LYS A 24 6.11 0.30 -3.86
CA LYS A 24 7.19 -0.60 -3.41
C LYS A 24 8.28 0.18 -2.67
N ARG A 25 8.81 1.25 -3.24
CA ARG A 25 9.84 2.09 -2.59
C ARG A 25 9.33 2.77 -1.32
N ALA A 26 8.08 3.23 -1.31
CA ALA A 26 7.45 3.83 -0.14
C ALA A 26 7.33 2.80 0.99
N ARG A 27 6.92 1.56 0.66
CA ARG A 27 6.83 0.43 1.60
C ARG A 27 8.18 -0.03 2.13
N GLU A 28 9.21 -0.01 1.29
CA GLU A 28 10.56 -0.44 1.67
C GLU A 28 11.30 0.61 2.51
N LYS A 29 11.18 1.90 2.16
CA LYS A 29 11.88 2.96 2.90
C LYS A 29 11.11 3.44 4.12
N GLN A 30 9.78 3.47 4.05
CA GLN A 30 8.87 4.06 5.06
C GLN A 30 9.27 5.44 5.59
N LYS A 31 10.15 6.16 4.88
CA LYS A 31 10.72 7.44 5.28
C LYS A 31 11.07 8.27 4.05
N GLY A 32 10.91 9.58 4.19
CA GLY A 32 11.25 10.57 3.17
C GLY A 32 10.10 10.97 2.24
N LEU A 33 10.44 11.83 1.27
CA LEU A 33 9.50 12.49 0.35
C LEU A 33 8.59 11.51 -0.41
N VAL A 34 9.08 10.32 -0.77
CA VAL A 34 8.30 9.28 -1.49
C VAL A 34 7.22 8.68 -0.59
N PHE A 35 7.52 8.43 0.69
CA PHE A 35 6.53 7.94 1.65
C PHE A 35 5.45 9.01 1.90
N TRP A 36 5.85 10.28 2.03
CA TRP A 36 4.92 11.39 2.18
C TRP A 36 4.01 11.54 0.95
N PHE A 37 4.55 11.39 -0.26
CA PHE A 37 3.80 11.43 -1.51
C PHE A 37 2.78 10.28 -1.61
N VAL A 38 3.18 9.03 -1.28
CA VAL A 38 2.27 7.88 -1.27
C VAL A 38 1.18 8.05 -0.19
N LYS A 39 1.54 8.55 1.00
CA LYS A 39 0.58 8.90 2.05
C LYS A 39 -0.43 9.96 1.59
N LYS A 40 -0.01 10.91 0.75
CA LYS A 40 -0.89 11.93 0.14
C LYS A 40 -1.78 11.34 -0.97
N LEU A 41 -1.27 10.39 -1.75
CA LEU A 41 -2.00 9.71 -2.83
C LEU A 41 -3.06 8.72 -2.34
N GLU A 42 -2.92 8.18 -1.13
CA GLU A 42 -3.92 7.31 -0.49
C GLU A 42 -5.26 8.01 -0.20
N SER A 43 -5.35 9.35 -0.30
CA SER A 43 -6.63 10.08 -0.23
C SER A 43 -7.56 9.86 -1.44
N GLY A 44 -7.37 8.79 -2.22
CA GLY A 44 -8.27 8.39 -3.30
C GLY A 44 -7.78 8.73 -4.71
N LEU A 45 -6.56 9.24 -4.88
CA LEU A 45 -6.01 9.58 -6.20
C LEU A 45 -5.54 8.33 -6.97
N CYS A 46 -5.04 7.31 -6.26
CA CYS A 46 -4.56 6.08 -6.88
C CYS A 46 -5.62 4.97 -6.84
N PRO A 47 -6.19 4.57 -7.99
CA PRO A 47 -7.20 3.51 -8.02
C PRO A 47 -6.61 2.13 -7.70
N ALA A 48 -5.30 1.94 -7.84
CA ALA A 48 -4.61 0.70 -7.49
C ALA A 48 -4.42 0.56 -5.96
N CYS A 49 -4.06 1.63 -5.25
CA CYS A 49 -3.98 1.62 -3.78
C CYS A 49 -5.34 1.36 -3.15
N LYS A 50 -6.40 1.99 -3.68
CA LYS A 50 -7.78 1.76 -3.21
C LYS A 50 -8.23 0.31 -3.41
N ALA A 51 -7.92 -0.27 -4.57
CA ALA A 51 -8.18 -1.69 -4.83
C ALA A 51 -7.34 -2.58 -3.89
N TYR A 52 -6.09 -2.23 -3.62
CA TYR A 52 -5.24 -2.96 -2.68
C TYR A 52 -5.81 -2.95 -1.26
N GLU A 53 -6.21 -1.79 -0.73
CA GLU A 53 -6.87 -1.68 0.56
C GLU A 53 -8.17 -2.47 0.61
N LYS A 54 -8.96 -2.46 -0.46
CA LYS A 54 -10.21 -3.23 -0.54
C LYS A 54 -9.95 -4.74 -0.55
N VAL A 55 -9.01 -5.21 -1.37
CA VAL A 55 -8.65 -6.63 -1.56
C VAL A 55 -7.93 -7.21 -0.34
N TYR A 56 -6.92 -6.52 0.14
CA TYR A 56 -6.03 -6.99 1.19
C TYR A 56 -6.44 -6.51 2.57
N GLN A 57 -7.39 -5.57 2.68
CA GLN A 57 -7.78 -4.91 3.94
C GLN A 57 -6.58 -4.36 4.72
N ARG A 58 -5.55 -3.92 3.99
CA ARG A 58 -4.28 -3.40 4.53
C ARG A 58 -3.82 -2.20 3.72
N LYS A 59 -3.17 -1.25 4.39
CA LYS A 59 -2.65 -0.06 3.73
C LYS A 59 -1.48 -0.41 2.82
N SER A 60 -1.40 0.20 1.63
CA SER A 60 -0.33 -0.07 0.67
C SER A 60 1.05 0.36 1.19
N HIS A 61 1.08 1.33 2.12
CA HIS A 61 2.30 1.83 2.75
C HIS A 61 2.73 1.05 4.01
N GLU A 62 1.91 0.13 4.52
CA GLU A 62 2.31 -0.72 5.65
C GLU A 62 3.42 -1.67 5.21
N PRO A 63 4.50 -1.81 6.00
CA PRO A 63 5.60 -2.69 5.64
C PRO A 63 5.10 -4.14 5.63
N ILE A 64 5.54 -4.97 4.68
CA ILE A 64 5.45 -6.42 4.91
C ILE A 64 6.40 -6.67 6.08
N PRO A 65 5.97 -7.29 7.19
CA PRO A 65 6.89 -7.64 8.25
C PRO A 65 8.00 -8.51 7.64
N LYS A 66 9.17 -7.91 7.43
CA LYS A 66 10.38 -8.68 7.13
C LYS A 66 10.76 -9.31 8.46
N SER A 67 10.56 -10.62 8.58
CA SER A 67 11.14 -11.38 9.69
C SER A 67 12.65 -11.13 9.69
N GLY A 68 13.13 -10.29 10.63
CA GLY A 68 14.54 -9.94 10.80
C GLY A 68 14.91 -8.52 10.31
N GLY A 69 14.99 -7.57 11.25
CA GLY A 69 15.47 -6.21 10.99
C GLY A 69 15.28 -5.29 12.20
N THR A 70 16.22 -5.37 13.13
CA THR A 70 16.39 -4.65 14.39
C THR A 70 16.10 -3.14 14.39
N ASN A 71 15.33 -2.73 15.40
CA ASN A 71 15.54 -1.62 16.36
C ASN A 71 15.79 -0.16 15.90
N ASN A 72 14.96 0.73 16.49
CA ASN A 72 15.25 2.07 17.04
C ASN A 72 15.18 3.36 16.18
N SER A 73 14.88 4.46 16.90
CA SER A 73 14.76 5.89 16.55
C SER A 73 13.32 6.33 16.25
N GLY A 74 12.62 7.15 17.03
CA GLY A 74 12.99 8.05 18.13
C GLY A 74 11.89 9.12 18.15
N GLN A 75 11.23 9.29 19.31
CA GLN A 75 10.37 10.44 19.58
C GLN A 75 11.22 11.66 19.90
#